data_AF-A0A914ELZ3-F1
#
_entry.id   AF-A0A914ELZ3-F1
#
_cell.length_a   1.000
_cell.length_b   1.000
_cell.length_c   1.000
_cell.angle_alpha   90.00
_cell.angle_beta   90.00
_cell.angle_gamma   90.00
#
_symmetry.space_group_name_H-M   'P 1'
#
loop_
_entity.id
_entity.type
_entity.pdbx_description
1 polymer ?
#
loop_
_entity_poly.entity_id
_entity_poly.type
_entity_poly.pdbx_seq_one_letter_code
_entity_poly.pdbx_strand_id
1 'polypeptide(L)'
;MAFEKITPLAGNVDKEEFVDLGIARGSRWKRLRNISSQGFTLSNLKLIMPIIDDSVKRLLEHLDVISIQDKAFDIHKYFQELSMDIISRVALGETESHLFESSYLALAIRWVDRLNIFPLYISLIILIF
;
A
#
# COMPACT_ATOMS: atom_id res chain seq x y z
N MET A 1 -24.11 -24.79 -2.41
CA MET A 1 -23.38 -23.90 -3.35
C MET A 1 -23.71 -22.47 -2.92
N ALA A 2 -22.84 -21.60 -2.45
CA ALA A 2 -21.43 -21.66 -2.10
C ALA A 2 -21.14 -20.44 -1.17
N PHE A 3 -20.43 -20.69 -0.07
CA PHE A 3 -19.65 -19.75 0.77
C PHE A 3 -20.21 -18.34 1.03
N GLU A 4 -21.17 -18.28 1.95
CA GLU A 4 -21.46 -17.09 2.75
C GLU A 4 -20.36 -16.91 3.83
N LYS A 5 -19.12 -16.64 3.41
CA LYS A 5 -18.10 -16.09 4.31
C LYS A 5 -18.00 -14.60 4.06
N ILE A 6 -18.99 -13.90 4.59
CA ILE A 6 -19.00 -12.45 4.71
C ILE A 6 -17.97 -12.17 5.81
N THR A 7 -16.85 -11.52 5.47
CA THR A 7 -15.98 -10.96 6.50
C THR A 7 -16.85 -10.07 7.40
N PRO A 8 -16.82 -10.20 8.74
CA PRO A 8 -17.73 -9.47 9.63
C PRO A 8 -17.59 -7.94 9.53
N LEU A 9 -16.52 -7.46 8.89
CA LEU A 9 -16.25 -6.06 8.61
C LEU A 9 -16.92 -5.54 7.32
N ALA A 10 -17.38 -6.43 6.42
CA ALA A 10 -17.79 -6.06 5.06
C ALA A 10 -19.30 -5.85 4.85
N GLY A 11 -20.13 -6.24 5.82
CA GLY A 11 -21.59 -6.14 5.68
C GLY A 11 -22.14 -6.90 4.48
N ASN A 12 -23.40 -6.63 4.12
CA ASN A 12 -24.02 -7.25 2.94
C ASN A 12 -23.67 -6.45 1.67
N VAL A 13 -22.67 -6.94 0.95
CA VAL A 13 -22.10 -6.34 -0.28
C VAL A 13 -23.16 -5.97 -1.34
N ASP A 14 -24.27 -6.70 -1.40
CA ASP A 14 -25.32 -6.50 -2.42
C ASP A 14 -26.34 -5.43 -2.00
N LYS A 15 -26.39 -5.06 -0.72
CA LYS A 15 -27.36 -4.08 -0.17
C LYS A 15 -26.73 -2.75 0.25
N GLU A 16 -25.45 -2.75 0.61
CA GLU A 16 -24.76 -1.56 1.10
C GLU A 16 -24.48 -0.54 -0.01
N GLU A 17 -24.74 0.75 0.25
CA GLU A 17 -24.50 1.85 -0.69
C GLU A 17 -23.00 2.11 -0.91
N PHE A 18 -22.19 1.86 0.11
CA PHE A 18 -20.73 2.00 0.06
C PHE A 18 -20.06 0.63 0.18
N VAL A 19 -19.39 0.20 -0.88
CA VAL A 19 -18.66 -1.06 -0.92
C VAL A 19 -17.30 -0.79 -1.53
N ASP A 20 -16.26 -1.23 -0.82
CA ASP A 20 -14.88 -1.16 -1.28
C ASP A 20 -14.65 -2.12 -2.48
N LEU A 21 -13.76 -1.72 -3.39
CA LEU A 21 -13.32 -2.52 -4.53
C LEU A 21 -12.91 -3.95 -4.13
N GLY A 22 -12.26 -4.15 -2.98
CA GLY A 22 -11.76 -5.45 -2.52
C GLY A 22 -12.87 -6.45 -2.15
N ILE A 23 -14.09 -5.98 -1.94
CA ILE A 23 -15.23 -6.80 -1.51
C ILE A 23 -16.41 -6.74 -2.47
N ALA A 24 -16.42 -5.76 -3.38
CA ALA A 24 -17.40 -5.62 -4.44
C ALA A 24 -17.46 -6.85 -5.35
N ARG A 25 -18.65 -7.11 -5.92
CA ARG A 25 -18.89 -8.25 -6.82
C ARG A 25 -19.51 -7.82 -8.14
N GLY A 26 -19.39 -8.68 -9.15
CA GLY A 26 -20.08 -8.54 -10.44
C GLY A 26 -19.83 -7.22 -11.16
N SER A 27 -20.92 -6.61 -11.65
CA SER A 27 -20.87 -5.34 -12.41
C SER A 27 -20.32 -4.17 -11.59
N ARG A 28 -20.56 -4.17 -10.27
CA ARG A 28 -20.08 -3.13 -9.35
C ARG A 28 -18.56 -3.20 -9.18
N TRP A 29 -18.01 -4.39 -9.00
CA TRP A 29 -16.55 -4.60 -9.03
C TRP A 29 -15.95 -4.14 -10.35
N LYS A 30 -16.55 -4.53 -11.49
CA LYS A 30 -16.06 -4.14 -12.82
C LYS A 30 -16.02 -2.62 -12.99
N ARG A 31 -17.06 -1.92 -12.51
CA ARG A 31 -17.12 -0.44 -12.52
C ARG A 31 -16.05 0.18 -11.64
N LEU A 32 -15.94 -0.23 -10.38
CA LEU A 32 -14.93 0.28 -9.44
C LEU A 32 -13.52 0.01 -9.96
N ARG A 33 -13.27 -1.20 -10.47
CA ARG A 33 -11.99 -1.59 -11.05
C ARG A 33 -11.64 -0.72 -12.24
N ASN A 34 -12.57 -0.48 -13.16
CA ASN A 34 -12.34 0.38 -14.32
C ASN A 34 -11.95 1.81 -13.93
N ILE A 35 -12.50 2.36 -12.85
CA ILE A 35 -12.13 3.68 -12.33
C ILE A 35 -10.72 3.62 -11.75
N SER A 36 -10.45 2.68 -10.84
CA SER A 36 -9.12 2.55 -10.21
C SER A 36 -8.01 2.24 -11.21
N SER A 37 -8.27 1.44 -12.26
CA SER A 37 -7.30 1.10 -13.31
C SER A 37 -6.70 2.32 -14.00
N GLN A 38 -7.44 3.43 -14.10
CA GLN A 38 -6.97 4.64 -14.77
C GLN A 38 -5.80 5.29 -14.02
N GLY A 39 -5.69 5.07 -12.70
CA GLY A 39 -4.57 5.53 -11.88
C GLY A 39 -3.26 4.78 -12.14
N PHE A 40 -3.33 3.51 -12.55
CA PHE A 40 -2.17 2.61 -12.69
C PHE A 40 -1.76 2.35 -14.15
N THR A 41 -2.03 3.30 -15.03
CA THR A 41 -1.58 3.22 -16.43
C THR A 41 -0.06 3.37 -16.51
N LEU A 42 0.56 2.86 -17.59
CA LEU A 42 2.01 2.99 -17.78
C LEU A 42 2.48 4.45 -17.79
N SER A 43 1.69 5.38 -18.31
CA SER A 43 2.00 6.81 -18.28
C SER A 43 2.06 7.34 -16.84
N ASN A 44 1.11 6.95 -16.00
CA ASN A 44 1.07 7.38 -14.61
C ASN A 44 2.20 6.74 -13.80
N LEU A 45 2.50 5.45 -14.03
CA LEU A 45 3.63 4.78 -13.39
C LEU A 45 4.96 5.47 -13.72
N LYS A 46 5.15 5.92 -14.97
CA LYS A 46 6.34 6.71 -15.34
C LYS A 46 6.43 8.04 -14.60
N LEU A 47 5.30 8.69 -14.29
CA LEU A 47 5.27 9.91 -13.48
C LEU A 47 5.62 9.65 -12.01
N ILE A 48 5.36 8.45 -11.52
CA ILE A 48 5.68 8.04 -10.14
C ILE A 48 7.16 7.66 -9.98
N MET A 49 7.85 7.22 -11.04
CA MET A 49 9.26 6.79 -10.97
C MET A 49 10.21 7.77 -10.26
N PRO A 50 10.17 9.10 -10.51
CA PRO A 50 11.03 10.04 -9.80
C PRO A 50 10.77 10.09 -8.29
N ILE A 51 9.52 9.89 -7.86
CA ILE A 51 9.14 9.85 -6.44
C ILE A 51 9.75 8.62 -5.78
N ILE A 52 9.66 7.46 -6.45
CA ILE A 52 10.26 6.21 -5.97
C ILE A 52 11.78 6.37 -5.85
N ASP A 53 12.43 6.92 -6.88
CA ASP A 53 13.88 7.13 -6.90
C ASP A 53 14.34 8.06 -5.76
N ASP A 54 13.63 9.15 -5.50
CA ASP A 54 13.91 10.06 -4.37
C ASP A 54 13.74 9.36 -3.02
N SER A 55 12.65 8.63 -2.80
CA SER A 55 12.42 7.89 -1.55
C SER A 55 13.47 6.77 -1.33
N VAL A 56 13.89 6.09 -2.39
CA VAL A 56 14.94 5.05 -2.33
C VAL A 56 16.31 5.66 -2.00
N LYS A 57 16.66 6.80 -2.60
CA LYS A 57 17.91 7.51 -2.29
C LYS A 57 17.99 7.89 -0.81
N ARG A 58 16.91 8.45 -0.25
CA ARG A 58 16.82 8.77 1.18
C ARG A 58 16.98 7.52 2.05
N LEU A 59 16.33 6.41 1.68
CA LEU A 59 16.51 5.15 2.40
C LEU A 59 17.99 4.71 2.41
N LEU A 60 18.68 4.80 1.28
CA LEU A 60 20.10 4.43 1.19
C LEU A 60 20.97 5.32 2.08
N GLU A 61 20.72 6.64 2.13
CA GLU A 61 21.41 7.56 3.05
C GLU A 61 21.26 7.13 4.52
N HIS A 62 20.06 6.69 4.93
CA HIS A 62 19.84 6.16 6.28
C HIS A 62 20.59 4.84 6.51
N LEU A 63 20.58 3.94 5.53
CA LEU A 63 21.27 2.65 5.61
C LEU A 63 22.80 2.83 5.71
N ASP A 64 23.36 3.80 5.00
CA ASP A 64 24.79 4.13 5.07
C ASP A 64 25.19 4.55 6.49
N VAL A 65 24.39 5.40 7.16
CA VAL A 65 24.65 5.80 8.56
C VAL A 65 24.59 4.62 9.53
N ILE A 66 23.65 3.69 9.33
CA ILE A 66 23.49 2.51 10.18
C ILE A 66 24.62 1.50 9.93
N SER A 67 25.07 1.37 8.69
CA SER A 67 26.16 0.46 8.33
C SER A 67 27.45 0.76 9.09
N ILE A 68 27.71 2.03 9.41
CA ILE A 68 28.87 2.48 10.20
C ILE A 68 28.83 1.95 11.64
N GLN A 69 27.65 1.61 12.16
CA GLN A 69 27.48 1.17 13.55
C GLN A 69 27.80 -0.33 13.76
N ASP A 70 28.10 -1.07 12.68
CA ASP A 70 28.48 -2.50 12.65
C ASP A 70 27.54 -3.40 13.48
N LYS A 71 26.25 -3.06 13.48
CA LYS A 71 25.18 -3.80 14.16
C LYS A 71 24.23 -4.41 13.14
N ALA A 72 23.82 -5.65 13.41
CA ALA A 72 22.71 -6.26 12.68
C ALA A 72 21.44 -5.45 12.91
N PHE A 73 20.72 -5.15 11.82
CA PHE A 73 19.45 -4.44 11.84
C PHE A 73 18.40 -5.19 11.02
N ASP A 74 17.14 -4.94 11.33
CA ASP A 74 16.01 -5.56 10.65
C ASP A 74 15.62 -4.74 9.42
N ILE A 75 16.09 -5.18 8.25
CA ILE A 75 15.82 -4.56 6.94
C ILE A 75 14.32 -4.50 6.63
N HIS A 76 13.48 -5.38 7.20
CA HIS A 76 12.05 -5.43 6.90
C HIS A 76 11.36 -4.12 7.27
N LYS A 77 11.70 -3.55 8.44
CA LYS A 77 11.14 -2.28 8.92
C LYS A 77 11.45 -1.11 7.98
N TYR A 78 12.65 -1.10 7.43
CA TYR A 78 13.09 -0.08 6.47
C TYR A 78 12.30 -0.15 5.16
N PHE A 79 12.03 -1.37 4.67
CA PHE A 79 11.20 -1.56 3.48
C PHE A 79 9.71 -1.24 3.73
N GLN A 80 9.20 -1.49 4.94
CA GLN A 80 7.85 -1.10 5.33
C GLN A 80 7.69 0.43 5.32
N GLU A 81 8.64 1.15 5.91
CA GLU A 81 8.66 2.61 5.88
C GLU A 81 8.79 3.18 4.47
N LEU A 82 9.71 2.64 3.66
CA LEU A 82 9.85 3.03 2.26
C LEU A 82 8.53 2.88 1.48
N SER A 83 7.85 1.75 1.64
CA SER A 83 6.60 1.47 0.93
C SER A 83 5.50 2.43 1.36
N MET A 84 5.41 2.73 2.66
CA MET A 84 4.42 3.69 3.18
C MET A 84 4.72 5.12 2.75
N ASP A 85 5.98 5.54 2.71
CA ASP A 85 6.40 6.85 2.20
C ASP A 85 6.00 7.02 0.73
N ILE A 86 6.30 6.04 -0.12
CA ILE A 86 5.92 6.07 -1.55
C ILE A 86 4.39 6.14 -1.69
N ILE A 87 3.63 5.32 -0.96
CA ILE A 87 2.16 5.35 -1.03
C ILE A 87 1.62 6.71 -0.57
N SER A 88 2.18 7.30 0.49
CA SER A 88 1.72 8.58 1.02
C SER A 88 1.94 9.70 0.01
N ARG A 89 3.09 9.71 -0.67
CA ARG A 89 3.41 10.71 -1.70
C ARG A 89 2.57 10.53 -2.96
N VAL A 90 2.37 9.29 -3.39
CA VAL A 90 1.67 8.99 -4.66
C VAL A 90 0.14 9.04 -4.51
N ALA A 91 -0.41 8.47 -3.44
CA ALA A 91 -1.85 8.30 -3.26
C ALA A 91 -2.49 9.38 -2.38
N LEU A 92 -1.76 9.90 -1.38
CA LEU A 92 -2.28 10.92 -0.45
C LEU A 92 -1.81 12.35 -0.82
N GLY A 93 -0.89 12.47 -1.78
CA GLY A 93 -0.42 13.76 -2.30
C GLY A 93 0.62 14.46 -1.43
N GLU A 94 1.31 13.72 -0.56
CA GLU A 94 2.42 14.28 0.22
C GLU A 94 3.57 14.73 -0.68
N THR A 95 4.06 15.95 -0.49
CA THR A 95 5.10 16.54 -1.34
C THR A 95 6.51 16.12 -0.93
N GLU A 96 6.73 15.96 0.37
CA GLU A 96 8.02 15.64 0.95
C GLU A 96 8.05 14.19 1.43
N SER A 97 9.24 13.57 1.42
CA SER A 97 9.43 12.29 2.09
C SER A 97 9.82 12.54 3.55
N HIS A 98 9.11 11.87 4.45
CA HIS A 98 9.30 11.94 5.91
C HIS A 98 9.77 10.59 6.47
N LEU A 99 10.55 9.87 5.66
CA LEU A 99 11.17 8.58 6.00
C LEU A 99 11.89 8.68 7.36
N PHE A 100 11.54 7.80 8.30
CA PHE A 100 12.08 7.75 9.67
C PHE A 100 11.89 8.98 10.58
N GLU A 101 11.25 10.05 10.11
CA GLU A 101 10.96 11.26 10.90
C GLU A 101 9.51 11.31 11.42
N SER A 102 8.60 10.65 10.72
CA SER A 102 7.16 10.77 10.94
C SER A 102 6.61 9.73 11.93
N SER A 103 6.08 10.21 13.06
CA SER A 103 5.32 9.40 14.03
C SER A 103 4.06 8.75 13.40
N TYR A 104 3.51 9.37 12.34
CA TYR A 104 2.34 8.86 11.63
C TYR A 104 2.64 7.61 10.81
N LEU A 105 3.82 7.52 10.19
CA LEU A 105 4.25 6.32 9.45
C LEU A 105 4.44 5.12 10.38
N ALA A 106 5.02 5.34 11.56
CA ALA A 106 5.14 4.30 12.58
C ALA A 106 3.78 3.77 13.06
N LEU A 107 2.78 4.65 13.21
CA LEU A 107 1.40 4.24 13.52
C LEU A 107 0.78 3.47 12.35
N ALA A 108 0.92 3.97 11.12
CA ALA A 108 0.38 3.33 9.93
C ALA A 108 0.95 1.92 9.72
N ILE A 109 2.26 1.73 9.91
CA ILE A 109 2.91 0.41 9.85
C ILE A 109 2.35 -0.53 10.92
N ARG A 110 2.19 -0.05 12.16
CA ARG A 110 1.55 -0.85 13.22
C ARG A 110 0.12 -1.26 12.86
N TRP A 111 -0.64 -0.40 12.19
CA TRP A 111 -1.97 -0.73 11.70
C TRP A 111 -1.93 -1.76 10.57
N VAL A 112 -1.02 -1.61 9.60
CA VAL A 112 -0.79 -2.55 8.50
C VAL A 112 -0.40 -3.94 9.01
N ASP A 113 0.54 -4.01 9.96
CA ASP A 113 0.99 -5.24 10.59
C ASP A 113 -0.14 -5.92 11.38
N ARG A 114 -0.92 -5.14 12.13
CA ARG A 114 -2.07 -5.64 12.90
C ARG A 114 -3.15 -6.23 11.99
N LEU A 115 -3.30 -5.69 10.78
CA LEU A 115 -4.28 -6.17 9.80
C LEU A 115 -3.81 -7.42 9.04
N ASN A 116 -2.57 -7.88 9.25
CA ASN A 116 -1.99 -9.07 8.61
C ASN A 116 -2.32 -9.09 7.10
N ILE A 117 -1.97 -8.01 6.39
CA ILE A 117 -2.42 -7.73 5.00
C ILE A 117 -1.73 -8.63 3.95
N PHE A 118 -0.73 -9.42 4.34
CA PHE A 118 -0.01 -10.36 3.47
C PHE A 118 -0.92 -11.28 2.61
N PRO A 119 -2.01 -11.87 3.12
CA PRO A 119 -2.93 -12.69 2.32
C PRO A 119 -3.74 -11.86 1.31
N LEU A 120 -4.01 -10.58 1.61
CA LEU A 120 -4.75 -9.67 0.73
C LEU A 120 -3.88 -9.16 -0.42
N TYR A 121 -2.57 -9.03 -0.21
CA TYR A 121 -1.62 -8.62 -1.24
C TYR A 121 -1.47 -9.68 -2.35
N ILE A 122 -1.48 -10.96 -1.99
CA ILE A 122 -1.52 -12.07 -2.97
C ILE A 122 -2.85 -12.06 -3.75
N SER A 123 -3.98 -11.78 -3.08
CA SER A 123 -5.27 -11.64 -3.76
C SER A 123 -5.30 -10.45 -4.72
N LEU A 124 -4.62 -9.34 -4.40
CA LEU A 124 -4.53 -8.16 -5.26
C LEU A 124 -3.65 -8.42 -6.49
N ILE A 125 -2.53 -9.14 -6.33
CA ILE A 125 -1.67 -9.53 -7.47
C ILE A 125 -2.39 -10.51 -8.40
N ILE A 126 -3.17 -11.46 -7.87
CA ILE A 126 -3.99 -12.41 -8.66
C ILE A 126 -5.23 -11.75 -9.28
N LEU A 127 -5.64 -10.56 -8.82
CA LEU A 127 -6.74 -9.78 -9.44
C LEU A 127 -6.23 -8.68 -10.40
N ILE A 128 -4.91 -8.47 -10.43
CA ILE A 128 -4.24 -7.53 -11.34
C ILE A 128 -3.69 -8.26 -12.58
N PHE A 129 -3.55 -9.59 -12.54
CA PHE A 129 -3.36 -10.50 -13.68
C PHE A 129 -4.57 -11.42 -13.87
#